data_AF-A0A4P2QXC5-F1
#
_entry.id   AF-A0A4P2QXC5-F1
#
_cell.length_a   1.000
_cell.length_b   1.000
_cell.length_c   1.000
_cell.angle_alpha   90.00
_cell.angle_beta   90.00
_cell.angle_gamma   90.00
#
_symmetry.space_group_name_H-M   'P 1'
#
loop_
_entity.id
_entity.type
_entity.pdbx_description
1 polymer ?
#
loop_
_entity_poly.entity_id
_entity_poly.type
_entity_poly.pdbx_seq_one_letter_code
_entity_poly.pdbx_strand_id
1 'polypeptide(L)'
;MTERVSSTGRAALRESLLQFSAFADALESRAMREAIDACITVLDAPGPLDKRALAPWLKVVHERAAEVFRRGIRETTGVLREQMRHGLKQAEEDAVWMQQAIDALSREHAN
;
A
#
# COMPACT_ATOMS: atom_id res chain seq x y z
N MET A 1 -3.33 5.15 23.15
CA MET A 1 -3.99 6.29 22.47
C MET A 1 -4.12 5.95 21.00
N THR A 2 -5.30 6.00 20.39
CA THR A 2 -5.42 5.76 18.93
C THR A 2 -4.78 6.93 18.18
N GLU A 3 -3.63 6.68 17.55
CA GLU A 3 -2.99 7.65 16.68
C GLU A 3 -3.87 7.86 15.44
N ARG A 4 -4.44 9.06 15.32
CA ARG A 4 -5.27 9.44 14.17
C ARG A 4 -4.39 9.80 12.97
N VAL A 5 -4.86 9.47 11.78
CA VAL A 5 -4.27 9.95 10.52
C VAL A 5 -4.70 11.41 10.34
N SER A 6 -3.72 12.32 10.26
CA SER A 6 -3.97 13.74 9.98
C SER A 6 -4.52 13.95 8.57
N SER A 7 -5.17 15.09 8.32
CA SER A 7 -5.64 15.46 6.98
C SER A 7 -4.51 15.50 5.95
N THR A 8 -3.37 16.08 6.32
CA THR A 8 -2.14 16.07 5.49
C THR A 8 -1.64 14.65 5.24
N GLY A 9 -1.68 13.78 6.26
CA GLY A 9 -1.32 12.37 6.12
C GLY A 9 -2.23 11.62 5.15
N ARG A 10 -3.54 11.90 5.17
CA ARG A 10 -4.50 11.33 4.20
C ARG A 10 -4.20 11.78 2.77
N ALA A 11 -3.93 13.07 2.57
CA ALA A 11 -3.61 13.60 1.25
C ALA A 11 -2.34 12.95 0.67
N ALA A 12 -1.27 12.86 1.48
CA ALA A 12 -0.02 12.21 1.06
C ALA A 12 -0.21 10.72 0.73
N LEU A 13 -0.98 9.99 1.55
CA LEU A 13 -1.28 8.58 1.28
C LEU A 13 -2.10 8.40 0.01
N ARG A 14 -3.08 9.28 -0.23
CA ARG A 14 -3.88 9.26 -1.45
C ARG A 14 -3.00 9.48 -2.69
N GLU A 15 -2.09 10.46 -2.65
CA GLU A 15 -1.16 10.71 -3.75
C GLU A 15 -0.26 9.50 -4.01
N SER A 16 0.26 8.87 -2.96
CA SER A 16 1.07 7.65 -3.08
C SER A 16 0.29 6.49 -3.70
N LEU A 17 -0.96 6.26 -3.27
CA LEU A 17 -1.84 5.23 -3.84
C LEU A 17 -2.14 5.47 -5.33
N LEU A 18 -2.29 6.72 -5.74
CA LEU A 18 -2.50 7.08 -7.15
C LEU A 18 -1.27 6.76 -8.01
N GLN A 19 -0.06 6.88 -7.48
CA GLN A 19 1.16 6.46 -8.19
C GLN A 19 1.17 4.95 -8.42
N PHE A 20 0.73 4.15 -7.44
CA PHE A 20 0.58 2.71 -7.59
C PHE A 20 -0.48 2.32 -8.63
N SER A 21 -1.53 3.14 -8.80
CA SER A 21 -2.59 2.89 -9.78
C SER A 21 -2.06 2.87 -11.22
N ALA A 22 -1.10 3.74 -11.55
CA ALA A 22 -0.45 3.74 -12.86
C ALA A 22 0.28 2.42 -13.17
N PHE A 23 0.90 1.79 -12.16
CA PHE A 23 1.53 0.48 -12.32
C PHE A 23 0.50 -0.64 -12.45
N ALA A 24 -0.59 -0.57 -11.68
CA ALA A 24 -1.70 -1.52 -11.80
C ALA A 24 -2.29 -1.49 -13.22
N ASP A 25 -2.48 -0.30 -13.78
CA ASP A 25 -3.01 -0.12 -15.14
C ASP A 25 -2.03 -0.62 -16.20
N ALA A 26 -0.75 -0.24 -16.10
CA ALA A 26 0.28 -0.66 -17.04
C ALA A 26 0.50 -2.18 -17.09
N LEU A 27 0.21 -2.87 -15.98
CA LEU A 27 0.35 -4.33 -15.85
C LEU A 27 -1.00 -5.07 -15.82
N GLU A 28 -2.08 -4.36 -16.16
CA GLU A 28 -3.45 -4.89 -16.22
C GLU A 28 -3.88 -5.66 -14.96
N SER A 29 -3.43 -5.20 -13.80
CA SER A 29 -3.69 -5.85 -12.52
C SER A 29 -4.97 -5.32 -11.87
N ARG A 30 -6.07 -6.01 -12.19
CA ARG A 30 -7.38 -5.74 -11.56
C ARG A 30 -7.33 -5.82 -10.03
N ALA A 31 -6.67 -6.82 -9.46
CA ALA A 31 -6.62 -7.02 -8.01
C ALA A 31 -5.88 -5.88 -7.28
N MET A 32 -4.83 -5.33 -7.89
CA MET A 32 -4.11 -4.19 -7.32
C MET A 32 -4.95 -2.91 -7.41
N ARG A 33 -5.65 -2.70 -8.53
CA ARG A 33 -6.57 -1.58 -8.69
C ARG A 33 -7.69 -1.62 -7.66
N GLU A 34 -8.34 -2.77 -7.47
CA GLU A 34 -9.38 -2.96 -6.46
C GLU A 34 -8.87 -2.69 -5.04
N ALA A 35 -7.64 -3.12 -4.71
CA ALA A 35 -7.03 -2.84 -3.41
C ALA A 35 -6.76 -1.34 -3.20
N ILE A 36 -6.26 -0.65 -4.24
CA ILE A 36 -6.02 0.79 -4.22
C ILE A 36 -7.34 1.56 -4.05
N ASP A 37 -8.35 1.23 -4.85
CA ASP A 37 -9.66 1.90 -4.81
C ASP A 37 -10.34 1.72 -3.45
N ALA A 38 -10.26 0.52 -2.87
CA ALA A 38 -10.76 0.27 -1.53
C ALA A 38 -10.04 1.14 -0.48
N CYS A 39 -8.71 1.26 -0.59
CA CYS A 39 -7.93 2.08 0.34
C CYS A 39 -8.24 3.58 0.18
N ILE A 40 -8.37 4.08 -1.06
CA ILE A 40 -8.79 5.46 -1.33
C ILE A 40 -10.18 5.73 -0.77
N THR A 41 -11.12 4.80 -0.94
CA THR A 41 -12.48 4.93 -0.39
C THR A 41 -12.45 5.07 1.14
N VAL A 42 -11.60 4.32 1.82
CA VAL A 42 -11.40 4.42 3.29
C VAL A 42 -10.77 5.76 3.68
N LEU A 43 -9.82 6.28 2.91
CA LEU A 43 -9.19 7.59 3.16
C LEU A 43 -10.19 8.75 3.00
N ASP A 44 -11.05 8.65 2.00
CA ASP A 44 -12.06 9.65 1.64
C ASP A 44 -13.30 9.61 2.56
N ALA A 45 -13.44 8.54 3.35
CA ALA A 45 -14.54 8.42 4.30
C ALA A 45 -14.53 9.61 5.30
N PRO A 46 -15.70 10.25 5.52
CA PRO A 46 -15.81 11.34 6.46
C PRO A 46 -15.59 10.86 7.90
N GLY A 47 -15.03 11.72 8.74
CA GLY A 47 -14.78 11.42 10.15
C GLY A 47 -13.35 10.97 10.44
N PRO A 48 -13.00 10.71 11.71
CA PRO A 48 -11.66 10.32 12.11
C PRO A 48 -11.27 8.95 11.54
N LEU A 49 -10.00 8.80 11.16
CA LEU A 49 -9.43 7.55 10.65
C LEU A 49 -8.25 7.20 11.52
N ASP A 50 -8.33 6.02 12.13
CA ASP A 50 -7.28 5.52 13.01
C ASP A 50 -6.22 4.78 12.21
N LYS A 51 -4.95 4.98 12.55
CA LYS A 51 -3.83 4.27 11.91
C LYS A 51 -4.00 2.75 11.96
N ARG A 52 -4.59 2.24 13.05
CA ARG A 52 -4.88 0.80 13.23
C ARG A 52 -5.91 0.27 12.23
N ALA A 53 -6.94 1.06 11.93
CA ALA A 53 -7.94 0.67 10.95
C ALA A 53 -7.37 0.72 9.53
N LEU A 54 -6.44 1.64 9.26
CA LEU A 54 -5.85 1.86 7.95
C LEU A 54 -4.69 0.91 7.61
N ALA A 55 -3.83 0.58 8.57
CA ALA A 55 -2.61 -0.19 8.33
C ALA A 55 -2.83 -1.54 7.61
N PRO A 56 -3.87 -2.33 7.93
CA PRO A 56 -4.16 -3.57 7.18
C PRO A 56 -4.45 -3.33 5.70
N TRP A 57 -5.15 -2.24 5.36
CA TRP A 57 -5.45 -1.90 3.97
C TRP A 57 -4.18 -1.50 3.20
N LEU A 58 -3.34 -0.67 3.82
CA LEU A 58 -2.07 -0.27 3.22
C LEU A 58 -1.16 -1.48 2.99
N LYS A 59 -1.08 -2.40 3.96
CA LYS A 59 -0.33 -3.65 3.81
C LYS A 59 -0.79 -4.44 2.57
N VAL A 60 -2.10 -4.62 2.41
CA VAL A 60 -2.65 -5.34 1.25
C VAL A 60 -2.27 -4.66 -0.06
N VAL A 61 -2.30 -3.33 -0.14
CA VAL A 61 -1.87 -2.60 -1.35
C VAL A 61 -0.41 -2.91 -1.67
N HIS A 62 0.49 -2.87 -0.68
CA HIS A 62 1.91 -3.18 -0.88
C HIS A 62 2.15 -4.65 -1.27
N GLU A 63 1.42 -5.59 -0.67
CA GLU A 63 1.47 -7.01 -1.05
C GLU A 63 1.03 -7.21 -2.52
N ARG A 64 -0.05 -6.56 -2.94
CA ARG A 64 -0.50 -6.59 -4.34
C ARG A 64 0.48 -5.90 -5.29
N ALA A 65 1.08 -4.79 -4.87
CA ALA A 65 2.13 -4.14 -5.65
C ALA A 65 3.32 -5.08 -5.87
N ALA A 66 3.77 -5.78 -4.83
CA ALA A 66 4.84 -6.76 -4.93
C ALA A 66 4.49 -7.90 -5.90
N GLU A 67 3.28 -8.45 -5.84
CA GLU A 67 2.82 -9.49 -6.79
C GLU A 67 2.85 -8.99 -8.24
N VAL A 68 2.37 -7.77 -8.47
CA VAL A 68 2.34 -7.12 -9.77
C VAL A 68 3.75 -6.88 -10.30
N PHE A 69 4.67 -6.37 -9.49
CA PHE A 69 6.06 -6.21 -9.88
C PHE A 69 6.75 -7.56 -10.16
N ARG A 70 6.51 -8.61 -9.36
CA ARG A 70 7.04 -9.96 -9.65
C ARG A 70 6.55 -10.51 -10.99
N ARG A 71 5.29 -10.27 -11.34
CA ARG A 71 4.75 -10.61 -12.66
C ARG A 71 5.43 -9.80 -13.76
N GLY A 72 5.46 -8.47 -13.63
CA GLY A 72 6.09 -7.57 -14.60
C GLY A 72 7.58 -7.89 -14.84
N ILE A 73 8.35 -8.25 -13.80
CA ILE A 73 9.76 -8.64 -13.94
C ILE A 73 9.92 -9.89 -14.82
N ARG A 74 9.00 -10.85 -14.73
CA ARG A 74 9.02 -12.08 -15.55
C ARG A 74 8.71 -11.78 -17.02
N GLU A 75 7.82 -10.81 -17.27
CA GLU A 75 7.30 -10.48 -18.59
C GLU A 75 8.11 -9.39 -19.32
N THR A 76 8.89 -8.58 -18.60
CA THR A 76 9.65 -7.45 -19.15
C THR A 76 11.16 -7.69 -19.11
N THR A 77 11.95 -6.91 -19.85
CA THR A 77 13.42 -6.95 -19.88
C THR A 77 14.01 -5.53 -19.86
N GLY A 78 15.34 -5.41 -19.73
CA GLY A 78 16.04 -4.12 -19.81
C GLY A 78 15.75 -3.20 -18.62
N VAL A 79 15.80 -1.88 -18.87
CA VAL A 79 15.65 -0.84 -17.84
C VAL A 79 14.33 -0.95 -17.07
N LEU A 80 13.25 -1.32 -17.76
CA LEU A 80 11.93 -1.50 -17.15
C LEU A 80 11.93 -2.62 -16.10
N ARG A 81 12.63 -3.73 -16.37
CA ARG A 81 12.79 -4.83 -15.41
C ARG A 81 13.53 -4.37 -14.15
N GLU A 82 14.58 -3.58 -14.28
CA GLU A 82 15.32 -3.07 -13.12
C GLU A 82 14.49 -2.09 -12.29
N GLN A 83 13.74 -1.19 -12.94
CA GLN A 83 12.79 -0.32 -12.26
C GLN A 83 11.73 -1.12 -11.47
N MET A 84 11.19 -2.18 -12.07
CA MET A 84 10.24 -3.06 -11.37
C MET A 84 10.89 -3.83 -10.22
N ARG A 85 12.17 -4.21 -10.29
CA ARG A 85 12.90 -4.82 -9.16
C ARG A 85 13.05 -3.85 -8.00
N HIS A 86 13.36 -2.58 -8.27
CA HIS A 86 13.37 -1.55 -7.24
C HIS A 86 11.99 -1.37 -6.61
N GLY A 87 10.94 -1.28 -7.43
CA GLY A 87 9.56 -1.19 -6.94
C GLY A 87 9.14 -2.42 -6.11
N LEU A 88 9.54 -3.62 -6.53
CA LEU A 88 9.31 -4.86 -5.79
C LEU A 88 9.93 -4.80 -4.40
N LYS A 89 11.22 -4.45 -4.33
CA LYS A 89 11.94 -4.37 -3.07
C LYS A 89 11.28 -3.38 -2.11
N GLN A 90 10.94 -2.19 -2.60
CA GLN A 90 10.26 -1.18 -1.79
C GLN A 90 8.90 -1.69 -1.27
N ALA A 91 8.08 -2.28 -2.15
CA ALA A 91 6.77 -2.80 -1.78
C ALA A 91 6.85 -3.94 -0.74
N GLU A 92 7.86 -4.82 -0.85
CA GLU A 92 8.09 -5.88 0.14
C GLU A 92 8.53 -5.31 1.50
N GLU A 93 9.45 -4.34 1.50
CA GLU A 93 9.91 -3.66 2.72
C GLU A 93 8.76 -2.92 3.41
N ASP A 94 7.93 -2.21 2.65
CA ASP A 94 6.77 -1.49 3.17
C ASP A 94 5.71 -2.44 3.75
N ALA A 95 5.44 -3.57 3.09
CA ALA A 95 4.50 -4.57 3.59
C ALA A 95 4.98 -5.18 4.92
N VAL A 96 6.28 -5.44 5.06
CA VAL A 96 6.89 -5.91 6.32
C VAL A 96 6.80 -4.85 7.41
N TRP A 97 7.14 -3.60 7.08
CA TRP A 97 7.05 -2.49 8.04
C TRP A 97 5.61 -2.27 8.52
N MET A 98 4.63 -2.38 7.62
CA MET A 98 3.21 -2.35 7.97
C MET A 98 2.81 -3.50 8.90
N GLN A 99 3.29 -4.73 8.66
CA GLN A 99 3.00 -5.85 9.56
C GLN A 99 3.55 -5.58 10.97
N GLN A 100 4.78 -5.08 11.08
CA GLN A 100 5.38 -4.73 12.36
C GLN A 100 4.59 -3.62 13.07
N ALA A 101 4.12 -2.61 12.33
CA ALA A 101 3.28 -1.56 12.87
C ALA A 101 1.92 -2.09 13.37
N ILE A 102 1.28 -2.99 12.62
CA ILE A 102 0.03 -3.66 13.02
C ILE A 102 0.22 -4.45 14.32
N ASP A 103 1.33 -5.19 14.43
CA ASP A 103 1.64 -5.99 15.61
C ASP A 103 1.90 -5.09 16.83
N ALA A 104 2.66 -4.00 16.66
CA ALA A 104 2.91 -3.03 17.73
C ALA A 104 1.61 -2.38 18.24
N LEU A 105 0.77 -1.91 17.33
CA LEU A 105 -0.54 -1.33 17.64
C LEU A 105 -1.49 -2.31 18.33
N SER A 106 -1.32 -3.62 18.07
CA SER A 106 -2.11 -4.66 18.73
C SER A 106 -1.64 -4.95 20.15
N ARG A 107 -0.32 -4.90 20.40
CA ARG A 107 0.28 -5.14 21.73
C ARG A 107 0.04 -3.99 22.71
N GLU A 108 0.06 -2.75 22.24
CA GLU A 108 -0.24 -1.57 23.07
C GLU A 108 -1.66 -1.55 23.65
N HIS A 109 -2.56 -2.41 23.14
CA HIS A 109 -3.95 -2.50 23.59
C HIS A 109 -4.20 -3.68 24.54
N ALA A 110 -3.26 -4.61 24.64
CA ALA A 110 -3.35 -5.77 25.53
C ALA A 110 -2.75 -5.50 26.92
N ASN A 111 -2.04 -4.38 27.07
CA ASN A 111 -1.48 -3.85 28.32
C ASN A 111 -2.27 -2.62 28.77
#